data_AF-A0AAU4WXV7-F1
#
_entry.id   AF-A0AAU4WXV7-F1
#
_cell.length_a   1.000
_cell.length_b   1.000
_cell.length_c   1.000
_cell.angle_alpha   90.00
_cell.angle_beta   90.00
_cell.angle_gamma   90.00
#
_symmetry.space_group_name_H-M   'P 1'
#
loop_
_entity.id
_entity.type
_entity.pdbx_description
1 polymer ?
#
loop_
_entity_poly.entity_id
_entity_poly.type
_entity_poly.pdbx_seq_one_letter_code
_entity_poly.pdbx_strand_id
1 'polypeptide(L)'
;MRVDADGDLAPDLAESWEPDAQARIWTFRTREGVTFHDGRRLTAADAAYTLRHILDKATASPQAAVLAPLIDPKRLRTPDEHTLVVPPKTPNAEFPRLVTHYNC
;
A
#
# COMPACT_ATOMS: atom_id res chain seq x y z
N MET A 1 -4.27 5.43 3.62
CA MET A 1 -4.34 6.88 3.44
C MET A 1 -5.49 7.19 2.51
N ARG A 2 -5.93 8.45 2.46
CA ARG A 2 -7.04 8.90 1.62
C ARG A 2 -6.68 10.23 0.97
N VAL A 3 -7.41 10.61 -0.08
CA VAL A 3 -7.39 11.98 -0.60
C VAL A 3 -8.42 12.79 0.21
N ASP A 4 -8.03 13.94 0.75
CA ASP A 4 -8.93 14.83 1.48
C ASP A 4 -9.69 15.80 0.55
N ALA A 5 -10.44 16.74 1.13
CA ALA A 5 -11.26 17.68 0.38
C ALA A 5 -10.43 18.69 -0.45
N ASP A 6 -9.16 18.90 -0.08
CA ASP A 6 -8.25 19.82 -0.76
C ASP A 6 -7.43 19.11 -1.85
N GLY A 7 -7.57 17.78 -1.96
CA GLY A 7 -6.88 16.96 -2.96
C GLY A 7 -5.53 16.41 -2.47
N ASP A 8 -5.21 16.63 -1.20
CA ASP A 8 -3.96 16.20 -0.58
C ASP A 8 -4.09 14.81 0.04
N LEU A 9 -2.94 14.14 0.21
CA LEU A 9 -2.89 12.84 0.86
C LEU A 9 -2.96 13.01 2.38
N ALA A 10 -4.02 12.48 2.99
CA ALA A 10 -4.24 12.52 4.42
C ALA A 10 -4.10 11.12 5.07
N PRO A 11 -3.61 11.05 6.33
CA PRO A 11 -3.60 9.82 7.12
C PRO A 11 -4.97 9.15 7.22
N ASP A 12 -4.96 7.81 7.23
CA ASP A 12 -6.15 6.99 7.48
C ASP A 12 -5.72 5.66 8.15
N LEU A 13 -5.81 4.52 7.45
CA LEU A 13 -5.19 3.25 7.89
C LEU A 13 -3.65 3.29 7.87
N ALA A 14 -3.08 4.03 6.91
CA ALA A 14 -1.67 4.39 6.93
C ALA A 14 -1.55 5.77 7.55
N GLU A 15 -0.74 5.91 8.60
CA GLU A 15 -0.56 7.15 9.35
C GLU A 15 0.59 8.00 8.81
N SER A 16 1.60 7.36 8.21
CA SER A 16 2.72 8.03 7.56
C SER A 16 3.29 7.17 6.43
N TRP A 17 3.94 7.84 5.48
CA TRP A 17 4.65 7.19 4.38
C TRP A 17 5.86 8.03 3.97
N GLU A 18 6.98 7.36 3.71
CA GLU A 18 8.24 8.03 3.36
C GLU A 18 9.03 7.24 2.32
N PRO A 19 9.66 7.92 1.34
CA PRO A 19 10.57 7.29 0.41
C PRO A 19 11.99 7.15 1.00
N ASP A 20 12.80 6.25 0.44
CA ASP A 20 14.25 6.36 0.54
C ASP A 20 14.75 7.60 -0.23
N ALA A 21 16.03 7.94 -0.09
CA ALA A 21 16.62 9.12 -0.72
C ALA A 21 16.48 9.18 -2.27
N GLN A 22 16.10 8.08 -2.92
CA GLN A 22 15.98 7.98 -4.37
C GLN A 22 14.57 7.52 -4.82
N ALA A 23 13.57 7.52 -3.94
CA ALA A 23 12.20 7.08 -4.20
C ALA A 23 12.06 5.67 -4.80
N ARG A 24 12.98 4.77 -4.44
CA ARG A 24 13.01 3.35 -4.85
C ARG A 24 12.39 2.41 -3.84
N ILE A 25 12.25 2.86 -2.60
CA ILE A 25 11.63 2.11 -1.52
C ILE A 25 10.71 3.07 -0.79
N TRP A 26 9.45 2.67 -0.62
CA TRP A 26 8.48 3.38 0.18
C TRP A 26 8.16 2.58 1.44
N THR A 27 8.21 3.24 2.58
CA THR A 27 7.83 2.67 3.88
C THR A 27 6.53 3.31 4.31
N PHE A 28 5.50 2.49 4.55
CA PHE A 28 4.19 2.92 5.05
C PHE A 28 4.04 2.41 6.47
N ARG A 29 3.72 3.31 7.42
CA ARG A 29 3.35 2.94 8.78
C ARG A 29 1.83 2.87 8.90
N THR A 30 1.32 1.76 9.40
CA THR A 30 -0.11 1.55 9.64
C THR A 30 -0.47 1.92 11.06
N ARG A 31 -1.68 2.44 11.24
CA ARG A 31 -2.23 2.78 12.56
C ARG A 31 -2.31 1.56 13.48
N GLU A 32 -1.86 1.73 14.71
CA GLU A 32 -1.96 0.71 15.76
C GLU A 32 -3.38 0.58 16.32
N GLY A 33 -3.72 -0.59 16.85
CA GLY A 33 -5.00 -0.83 17.54
C GLY A 33 -6.23 -0.92 16.63
N VAL A 34 -6.06 -0.93 15.31
CA VAL A 34 -7.16 -1.14 14.35
C VAL A 34 -7.59 -2.60 14.34
N THR A 35 -8.89 -2.84 14.40
CA THR A 35 -9.49 -4.18 14.29
C THR A 35 -10.45 -4.25 13.11
N PHE A 36 -10.47 -5.38 12.44
CA PHE A 36 -11.55 -5.74 11.52
C PHE A 36 -12.86 -5.95 12.28
N HIS A 37 -13.97 -5.95 11.55
CA HIS A 37 -15.31 -6.15 12.11
C HIS A 37 -15.50 -7.53 12.76
N ASP A 38 -14.65 -8.50 12.44
CA ASP A 38 -14.61 -9.85 13.03
C ASP A 38 -13.76 -9.93 14.32
N GLY A 39 -13.18 -8.80 14.76
CA GLY A 39 -12.35 -8.70 15.96
C GLY A 39 -10.87 -9.02 15.76
N ARG A 40 -10.44 -9.46 14.56
CA ARG A 40 -9.00 -9.64 14.28
C ARG A 40 -8.30 -8.29 14.19
N ARG A 41 -7.06 -8.21 14.70
CA ARG A 41 -6.23 -7.01 14.54
C ARG A 41 -5.78 -6.87 13.09
N LEU A 42 -5.77 -5.64 12.60
CA LEU A 42 -5.17 -5.28 11.32
C LEU A 42 -3.66 -5.15 11.49
N THR A 43 -2.92 -5.77 10.58
CA THR A 43 -1.46 -5.70 10.50
C THR A 43 -1.01 -5.29 9.10
N ALA A 44 0.24 -4.85 8.97
CA ALA A 44 0.87 -4.60 7.68
C ALA A 44 0.89 -5.86 6.78
N ALA A 45 0.85 -7.06 7.37
CA ALA A 45 0.75 -8.33 6.63
C ALA A 45 -0.58 -8.46 5.88
N ASP A 46 -1.69 -7.94 6.43
CA ASP A 46 -2.99 -7.94 5.77
C ASP A 46 -3.01 -7.01 4.56
N ALA A 47 -2.34 -5.85 4.66
CA ALA A 47 -2.15 -4.95 3.53
C ALA A 47 -1.28 -5.58 2.43
N ALA A 48 -0.17 -6.22 2.80
CA ALA A 48 0.68 -6.96 1.87
C ALA A 48 -0.07 -8.13 1.21
N TYR A 49 -0.89 -8.87 1.98
CA TYR A 49 -1.75 -9.93 1.46
C TYR A 49 -2.71 -9.39 0.41
N THR A 50 -3.38 -8.28 0.70
CA THR A 50 -4.34 -7.65 -0.22
C THR A 50 -3.68 -7.27 -1.55
N LEU A 51 -2.51 -6.63 -1.50
CA LEU A 51 -1.74 -6.28 -2.70
C LEU A 51 -1.33 -7.52 -3.49
N ARG A 52 -0.87 -8.59 -2.83
CA ARG A 52 -0.53 -9.86 -3.48
C ARG A 52 -1.75 -10.51 -4.12
N HIS A 53 -2.89 -10.50 -3.44
CA HIS A 53 -4.14 -11.07 -3.92
C HIS A 53 -4.64 -10.33 -5.17
N ILE A 54 -4.62 -8.99 -5.17
CA ILE A 54 -4.99 -8.19 -6.35
C ILE A 54 -4.07 -8.51 -7.54
N LEU A 55 -2.76 -8.67 -7.28
CA LEU A 55 -1.76 -8.91 -8.32
C LEU A 55 -1.65 -10.38 -8.76
N ASP A 56 -2.36 -11.30 -8.11
CA ASP A 56 -2.43 -12.68 -8.52
C ASP A 56 -3.30 -12.80 -9.78
N LYS A 57 -2.75 -13.44 -10.81
CA LYS A 57 -3.44 -13.70 -12.07
C LYS A 57 -4.69 -14.56 -11.87
N ALA A 58 -4.68 -15.46 -10.89
CA ALA A 58 -5.82 -16.32 -10.58
C ALA A 58 -7.01 -15.53 -10.00
N THR A 59 -6.74 -14.42 -9.30
CA THR A 59 -7.79 -13.52 -8.78
C THR A 59 -8.52 -12.78 -9.91
N ALA A 60 -7.87 -12.61 -11.08
CA ALA A 60 -8.41 -11.87 -12.22
C ALA A 60 -8.94 -10.46 -11.86
N SER A 61 -8.26 -9.78 -10.94
CA SER A 61 -8.67 -8.44 -10.49
C SER A 61 -8.46 -7.40 -11.60
N PRO A 62 -9.47 -6.56 -11.94
CA PRO A 62 -9.28 -5.45 -12.86
C PRO A 62 -8.20 -4.46 -12.40
N GLN A 63 -8.07 -4.29 -11.07
CA GLN A 63 -7.07 -3.41 -10.47
C GLN A 63 -5.63 -3.90 -10.69
N ALA A 64 -5.44 -5.18 -11.05
CA ALA A 64 -4.13 -5.69 -11.43
C ALA A 64 -3.54 -4.92 -12.63
N ALA A 65 -4.37 -4.43 -13.56
CA ALA A 65 -3.91 -3.64 -14.70
C ALA A 65 -3.25 -2.32 -14.28
N VAL A 66 -3.72 -1.72 -13.19
CA VAL A 66 -3.20 -0.46 -12.63
C VAL A 66 -1.98 -0.71 -11.73
N LEU A 67 -2.04 -1.73 -10.88
CA LEU A 67 -1.01 -1.98 -9.87
C LEU A 67 0.18 -2.80 -10.38
N ALA A 68 -0.02 -3.70 -11.33
CA ALA A 68 1.06 -4.58 -11.82
C ALA A 68 2.23 -3.83 -12.48
N PRO A 69 2.05 -2.70 -13.18
CA PRO A 69 3.17 -1.88 -13.64
C PRO A 69 3.97 -1.23 -12.51
N LEU A 70 3.35 -1.01 -11.34
CA LEU A 70 3.94 -0.24 -10.24
C LEU A 70 4.58 -1.14 -9.17
N ILE A 71 3.95 -2.27 -8.85
CA ILE A 71 4.28 -3.11 -7.71
C ILE A 71 4.71 -4.49 -8.17
N ASP A 72 5.80 -5.01 -7.59
CA ASP A 72 6.13 -6.43 -7.64
C ASP A 72 5.71 -7.10 -6.32
N PRO A 73 4.71 -8.00 -6.34
CA PRO A 73 4.19 -8.63 -5.12
C PRO A 73 5.24 -9.43 -4.34
N LYS A 74 6.31 -9.88 -5.02
CA LYS A 74 7.42 -10.62 -4.40
C LYS A 74 8.38 -9.73 -3.62
N ARG A 75 8.37 -8.42 -3.87
CA ARG A 75 9.26 -7.45 -3.22
C ARG A 75 8.63 -6.78 -2.00
N LEU A 76 7.33 -6.99 -1.77
CA LEU A 76 6.63 -6.49 -0.58
C LEU A 76 7.19 -7.13 0.69
N ARG A 77 7.55 -6.32 1.68
CA ARG A 77 8.01 -6.79 2.99
C ARG A 77 7.24 -6.13 4.13
N THR A 78 7.15 -6.85 5.23
CA THR A 78 6.52 -6.40 6.48
C THR A 78 7.47 -6.73 7.62
N PRO A 79 8.47 -5.86 7.90
CA PRO A 79 9.50 -6.15 8.91
C PRO A 79 8.92 -6.25 10.33
N ASP A 80 7.76 -5.65 10.58
CA ASP A 80 7.01 -5.72 11.83
C ASP A 80 5.49 -5.64 11.56
N GLU A 81 4.68 -5.67 12.61
CA GLU A 81 3.21 -5.68 12.51
C GLU A 81 2.62 -4.39 11.92
N HIS A 82 3.36 -3.28 11.91
CA HIS A 82 2.84 -1.97 11.55
C HIS A 82 3.58 -1.30 10.39
N THR A 83 4.56 -1.97 9.81
CA THR A 83 5.37 -1.43 8.72
C THR A 83 5.17 -2.24 7.45
N LEU A 84 4.74 -1.58 6.39
CA LEU A 84 4.70 -2.12 5.02
C LEU A 84 5.78 -1.44 4.18
N VAL A 85 6.71 -2.22 3.64
CA VAL A 85 7.75 -1.77 2.73
C VAL A 85 7.39 -2.18 1.30
N VAL A 86 7.27 -1.18 0.43
CA VAL A 86 6.92 -1.35 -0.98
C VAL A 86 8.01 -0.75 -1.86
N PRO A 87 8.87 -1.57 -2.48
CA PRO A 87 9.78 -1.11 -3.52
C PRO A 87 9.03 -1.04 -4.86
N PRO A 88 8.80 0.14 -5.45
CA PRO A 88 8.20 0.21 -6.77
C PRO A 88 9.10 -0.44 -7.83
N LYS A 89 8.52 -0.80 -8.98
CA LYS A 89 9.28 -1.34 -10.12
C LYS A 89 10.23 -0.31 -10.73
N THR A 90 9.88 0.97 -10.64
CA THR A 90 10.70 2.11 -11.09
C THR A 90 10.72 3.19 -10.00
N PRO A 91 11.84 3.88 -9.75
CA PRO A 91 11.87 4.99 -8.80
C PRO A 91 10.77 6.00 -9.13
N ASN A 92 9.92 6.34 -8.15
CA ASN A 92 8.77 7.22 -8.39
C ASN A 92 8.36 7.95 -7.11
N ALA A 93 8.46 9.29 -7.13
CA ALA A 93 8.06 10.17 -6.03
C ALA A 93 6.53 10.25 -5.84
N GLU A 94 5.77 10.03 -6.92
CA GLU A 94 4.30 10.07 -6.92
C GLU A 94 3.66 8.74 -6.48
N PHE A 95 4.47 7.76 -6.09
CA PHE A 95 4.00 6.42 -5.79
C PHE A 95 2.86 6.37 -4.75
N PRO A 96 2.91 7.10 -3.60
CA PRO A 96 1.81 7.10 -2.63
C PRO A 96 0.49 7.58 -3.24
N ARG A 97 0.54 8.56 -4.15
CA ARG A 97 -0.64 9.09 -4.82
C ARG A 97 -1.24 8.06 -5.77
N LEU A 98 -0.40 7.35 -6.53
CA LEU A 98 -0.82 6.31 -7.47
C LEU A 98 -1.48 5.11 -6.79
N VAL A 99 -1.06 4.76 -5.57
CA VAL A 99 -1.66 3.64 -4.81
C VAL A 99 -2.85 4.05 -3.94
N THR A 100 -3.15 5.35 -3.87
CA THR A 100 -4.33 5.89 -3.17
C THR A 100 -5.50 6.12 -4.12
N HIS A 101 -5.21 6.34 -5.40
CA HIS A 101 -6.24 6.65 -6.38
C HIS A 101 -7.20 5.48 -6.60
N TYR A 102 -8.46 5.72 -6.22
CA TYR A 102 -9.62 4.98 -6.71
C TYR A 102 -9.87 5.40 -8.16
N ASN A 103 -9.46 4.56 -9.12
CA ASN A 103 -10.05 4.63 -10.46
C ASN A 103 -11.37 3.84 -10.42
N CYS A 104 -12.47 4.58 -10.40
CA CYS A 104 -13.78 4.09 -10.80
C CYS A 104 -13.90 4.22 -12.32
#